data_AF-A0A1A8BAP8-F1
#
_entry.id   AF-A0A1A8BAP8-F1
#
_cell.length_a   1.000
_cell.length_b   1.000
_cell.length_c   1.000
_cell.angle_alpha   90.00
_cell.angle_beta   90.00
_cell.angle_gamma   90.00
#
_symmetry.space_group_name_H-M   'P 1'
#
loop_
_entity.id
_entity.type
_entity.pdbx_description
1 polymer ?
#
loop_
_entity_poly.entity_id
_entity_poly.type
_entity_poly.pdbx_seq_one_letter_code
_entity_poly.pdbx_strand_id
1 'polypeptide(L)'
;MYNYWQSSEPDGGDEKCTAANFANSGRWMDLACGLEKPFVCYHDPVPLWRTVIKLKLVKTSALRLEDPAVQEDLLQQLKQKLVNRNVTGDVELSWKRQPSRDVFYRDKTSKN
;
A
#
# COMPACT_ATOMS: atom_id res chain seq x y z
N MET A 1 -20.37 17.12 -15.96
CA MET A 1 -19.29 16.58 -16.82
C MET A 1 -18.05 17.43 -16.58
N TYR A 2 -16.91 16.81 -16.24
CA TYR A 2 -15.65 17.52 -15.98
C TYR A 2 -14.76 17.49 -17.22
N ASN A 3 -14.13 18.62 -17.55
CA ASN A 3 -13.16 18.73 -18.64
C ASN A 3 -12.02 19.65 -18.18
N TYR A 4 -10.80 19.33 -18.61
CA TYR A 4 -9.60 20.07 -18.18
C TYR A 4 -8.60 20.24 -19.33
N TRP A 5 -9.12 20.41 -20.55
CA TRP A 5 -8.32 20.66 -21.75
C TRP A 5 -7.51 21.96 -21.62
N GLN A 6 -6.33 21.95 -22.21
CA GLN A 6 -5.63 23.21 -22.48
C GLN A 6 -6.35 23.98 -23.59
N SER A 7 -5.98 25.26 -23.73
CA SER A 7 -6.52 26.07 -24.81
C SER A 7 -6.22 25.40 -26.14
N SER A 8 -7.24 25.37 -27.01
CA SER A 8 -7.18 24.79 -28.36
C SER A 8 -7.18 23.26 -28.44
N GLU A 9 -7.32 22.54 -27.31
CA GLU A 9 -7.47 21.08 -27.30
C GLU A 9 -8.91 20.64 -26.95
N PRO A 10 -9.32 19.43 -27.36
CA PRO A 10 -8.61 18.57 -28.30
C PRO A 10 -8.64 19.16 -29.73
N ASP A 11 -7.54 19.11 -30.45
CA ASP A 11 -7.44 19.64 -31.82
C ASP A 11 -7.73 18.58 -32.91
N GLY A 12 -7.78 17.30 -32.53
CA GLY A 12 -8.38 16.21 -33.31
C GLY A 12 -7.40 15.39 -34.16
N GLY A 13 -7.80 15.04 -35.38
CA GLY A 13 -6.99 14.18 -36.27
C GLY A 13 -6.81 12.75 -35.75
N ASP A 14 -5.58 12.23 -35.86
CA ASP A 14 -5.17 10.86 -35.44
C ASP A 14 -4.67 10.79 -33.98
N GLU A 15 -4.87 11.87 -33.20
CA GLU A 15 -4.44 11.97 -31.81
C GLU A 15 -5.49 11.36 -30.87
N LYS A 16 -5.46 10.03 -30.71
CA LYS A 16 -6.49 9.28 -29.97
C LYS A 16 -6.17 9.03 -28.50
N CYS A 17 -5.08 9.60 -27.97
CA CYS A 17 -4.66 9.40 -26.58
C CYS A 17 -4.57 10.74 -25.84
N THR A 18 -4.92 10.77 -24.56
CA THR A 18 -4.88 11.99 -23.74
C THR A 18 -3.67 11.99 -22.81
N ALA A 19 -2.96 13.11 -22.74
CA ALA A 19 -1.87 13.32 -21.79
C ALA A 19 -2.09 14.60 -20.96
N ALA A 20 -1.59 14.60 -19.73
CA ALA A 20 -1.58 15.79 -18.87
C ALA A 20 -0.28 16.58 -19.09
N ASN A 21 -0.41 17.86 -19.44
CA ASN A 21 0.71 18.78 -19.58
C ASN A 21 1.04 19.42 -18.23
N PHE A 22 2.03 18.87 -17.52
CA PHE A 22 2.44 19.37 -16.21
C PHE A 22 3.09 20.75 -16.24
N ALA A 23 3.61 21.20 -17.40
CA ALA A 23 4.06 22.58 -17.57
C ALA A 23 2.87 23.57 -17.65
N ASN A 24 1.69 23.08 -18.00
CA ASN A 24 0.44 23.84 -18.05
C ASN A 24 -0.55 23.39 -16.97
N SER A 25 -0.08 23.30 -15.72
CA SER A 25 -0.92 22.96 -14.55
C SER A 25 -1.72 21.65 -14.68
N GLY A 26 -1.22 20.70 -15.46
CA GLY A 26 -1.85 19.40 -15.70
C GLY A 26 -3.00 19.41 -16.71
N ARG A 27 -3.17 20.51 -17.46
CA ARG A 27 -4.20 20.59 -18.51
C ARG A 27 -3.98 19.55 -19.60
N TRP A 28 -5.05 19.05 -20.18
CA TRP A 28 -5.04 17.91 -21.08
C TRP A 28 -4.73 18.31 -22.52
N MET A 29 -4.04 17.42 -23.23
CA MET A 29 -3.77 17.46 -24.66
C MET A 29 -4.13 16.10 -25.26
N ASP A 30 -4.70 16.07 -26.46
CA ASP A 30 -4.63 14.88 -27.29
C ASP A 30 -3.24 14.75 -27.92
N LEU A 31 -2.80 13.51 -28.09
CA LEU A 31 -1.51 13.14 -28.67
C LEU A 31 -1.67 11.85 -29.47
N ALA A 32 -0.81 11.67 -30.48
CA ALA A 32 -0.65 10.37 -31.14
C ALA A 32 -0.28 9.26 -30.13
N CYS A 33 -1.03 8.15 -30.13
CA CYS A 33 -0.90 7.07 -29.15
C CYS A 33 0.44 6.33 -29.17
N GLY A 34 1.19 6.40 -30.28
CA GLY A 34 2.51 5.78 -30.41
C GLY A 34 3.64 6.54 -29.72
N LEU A 35 3.37 7.72 -29.16
CA LEU A 35 4.39 8.53 -28.50
C LEU A 35 4.73 7.98 -27.11
N GLU A 36 6.01 7.67 -26.90
CA GLU A 36 6.51 7.35 -25.56
C GLU A 36 6.41 8.58 -24.64
N LYS A 37 5.68 8.43 -23.53
CA LYS A 37 5.48 9.44 -22.50
C LYS A 37 5.38 8.78 -21.12
N PRO A 38 5.74 9.50 -20.04
CA PRO A 38 5.35 9.11 -18.69
C PRO A 38 3.82 9.01 -18.59
N PHE A 39 3.34 8.06 -17.79
CA PHE A 39 1.91 7.82 -17.60
C PHE A 39 1.56 7.77 -16.10
N VAL A 40 0.28 8.02 -15.81
CA VAL A 40 -0.27 7.95 -14.47
C VAL A 40 -1.07 6.66 -14.34
N CYS A 41 -0.72 5.83 -13.36
CA CYS A 41 -1.57 4.74 -12.93
C CYS A 41 -2.59 5.28 -11.92
N TYR A 42 -3.85 4.93 -12.12
CA TYR A 42 -4.87 5.08 -11.09
C TYR A 42 -5.43 3.71 -10.77
N HIS A 43 -5.41 3.37 -9.49
CA HIS A 43 -6.27 2.33 -8.95
C HIS A 43 -7.25 3.06 -8.04
N ASP A 44 -8.50 2.59 -7.97
CA ASP A 44 -9.37 3.04 -6.89
C ASP A 44 -8.58 2.86 -5.58
N PRO A 45 -8.62 3.84 -4.66
CA PRO A 45 -8.19 3.57 -3.32
C PRO A 45 -9.14 2.48 -2.82
N VAL A 46 -8.74 1.21 -2.95
CA VAL A 46 -9.29 0.14 -2.14
C VAL A 46 -9.18 0.71 -0.74
N PRO A 47 -10.28 0.83 0.03
CA PRO A 47 -10.18 1.19 1.42
C PRO A 47 -9.46 0.04 2.10
N LEU A 48 -8.13 0.04 2.01
CA LEU A 48 -7.24 -0.75 2.81
C LEU A 48 -7.21 0.02 4.11
N TRP A 49 -8.12 -0.34 5.01
CA TRP A 49 -7.99 -0.04 6.42
C TRP A 49 -6.73 -0.76 6.89
N ARG A 50 -5.56 -0.15 6.61
CA ARG A 50 -4.26 -0.59 7.09
C ARG A 50 -4.22 -0.31 8.58
N THR A 51 -4.82 -1.20 9.35
CA THR A 51 -4.81 -1.13 10.79
C THR A 51 -3.49 -1.69 11.30
N VAL A 52 -2.68 -0.82 11.90
CA VAL A 52 -1.45 -1.25 12.57
C VAL A 52 -1.81 -1.73 13.97
N ILE A 53 -1.70 -3.04 14.21
CA ILE A 53 -1.93 -3.64 15.53
C ILE A 53 -0.57 -3.82 16.23
N LYS A 54 -0.45 -3.32 17.46
CA LYS A 54 0.72 -3.59 18.30
C LYS A 54 0.50 -4.88 19.08
N LEU A 55 1.39 -5.86 18.89
CA LEU A 55 1.35 -7.13 19.61
C LEU A 55 2.37 -7.11 20.75
N LYS A 56 1.98 -7.60 21.92
CA LYS A 56 2.87 -7.91 23.03
C LYS A 56 2.93 -9.42 23.19
N LEU A 57 4.13 -10.00 23.01
CA LEU A 57 4.37 -11.43 23.17
C LEU A 57 5.03 -11.67 24.53
N VAL A 58 4.51 -12.64 25.28
CA VAL A 58 5.13 -13.11 26.52
C VAL A 58 5.92 -14.37 26.19
N LYS A 59 7.25 -14.32 26.34
CA LYS A 59 8.16 -15.41 25.98
C LYS A 59 8.54 -16.24 27.20
N THR A 60 8.43 -17.56 27.10
CA THR A 60 8.84 -18.54 28.12
C THR A 60 10.26 -19.11 27.90
N SER A 61 10.95 -18.67 26.83
CA SER A 61 12.37 -18.85 26.46
C SER A 61 12.73 -20.00 25.49
N ALA A 62 13.85 -19.80 24.75
CA ALA A 62 14.35 -20.41 23.49
C ALA A 62 13.87 -19.83 22.14
N LEU A 63 12.61 -19.45 21.97
CA LEU A 63 12.08 -19.04 20.65
C LEU A 63 12.77 -17.76 20.08
N ARG A 64 13.35 -17.82 18.89
CA ARG A 64 13.93 -16.65 18.20
C ARG A 64 12.86 -15.98 17.34
N LEU A 65 12.52 -14.73 17.65
CA LEU A 65 11.43 -14.00 16.96
C LEU A 65 11.88 -13.42 15.62
N GLU A 66 13.18 -13.48 15.35
CA GLU A 66 13.80 -13.05 14.10
C GLU A 66 13.78 -14.17 13.04
N ASP A 67 13.44 -15.40 13.43
CA ASP A 67 13.33 -16.54 12.51
C ASP A 67 12.12 -16.35 11.58
N PRO A 68 12.30 -16.40 10.25
CA PRO A 68 11.21 -16.25 9.29
C PRO A 68 10.08 -17.26 9.50
N ALA A 69 10.38 -18.50 9.88
CA ALA A 69 9.36 -19.52 10.12
C ALA A 69 8.52 -19.17 11.35
N VAL A 70 9.15 -18.67 12.41
CA VAL A 70 8.44 -18.21 13.62
C VAL A 70 7.54 -17.01 13.31
N GLN A 71 8.03 -16.07 12.50
CA GLN A 71 7.26 -14.91 12.07
C GLN A 71 6.04 -15.28 11.23
N GLU A 72 6.18 -16.26 10.34
CA GLU A 72 5.09 -16.78 9.52
C GLU A 72 4.03 -17.48 10.40
N ASP A 73 4.46 -18.38 11.30
CA ASP A 73 3.58 -19.05 12.25
C ASP A 73 2.79 -18.05 13.11
N LEU A 74 3.42 -16.96 13.54
CA LEU A 74 2.75 -15.91 14.32
C LEU A 74 1.69 -15.15 13.50
N LEU A 75 1.94 -14.87 12.22
CA LEU A 75 0.94 -14.25 11.34
C LEU A 75 -0.23 -15.20 11.10
N GLN A 76 0.03 -16.49 10.89
CA GLN A 76 -1.02 -17.51 10.73
C GLN A 76 -1.88 -17.63 11.99
N GLN A 77 -1.26 -17.67 13.17
CA GLN A 77 -1.98 -17.67 14.45
C GLN A 77 -2.82 -16.41 14.65
N LEU A 78 -2.31 -15.23 14.27
CA LEU A 78 -3.06 -13.98 14.34
C LEU A 78 -4.25 -13.99 13.38
N LYS A 79 -4.05 -14.45 12.13
CA LYS A 79 -5.11 -14.59 11.13
C LYS A 79 -6.25 -15.46 11.66
N GLN A 80 -5.93 -16.63 12.21
CA GLN A 80 -6.93 -17.53 12.79
C GLN A 80 -7.69 -16.87 13.95
N LYS A 81 -7.00 -16.13 14.83
CA LYS A 81 -7.65 -15.41 15.94
C LYS A 81 -8.57 -14.28 15.48
N LEU A 82 -8.25 -13.60 14.39
CA LEU A 82 -9.11 -12.57 13.80
C LEU A 82 -10.36 -13.18 13.17
N VAL A 83 -10.20 -14.29 12.44
CA VAL A 83 -11.33 -15.04 11.86
C VAL A 83 -12.27 -15.53 12.96
N ASN A 84 -11.73 -16.10 14.05
CA ASN A 84 -12.53 -16.55 15.20
C ASN A 84 -13.28 -15.41 15.92
N ARG A 85 -12.93 -14.15 15.66
CA ARG A 85 -13.60 -12.95 16.20
C ARG A 85 -14.55 -12.30 15.20
N ASN A 86 -14.95 -13.01 14.15
CA ASN A 86 -15.86 -12.54 13.09
C ASN A 86 -15.34 -11.34 12.29
N VAL A 87 -14.02 -11.17 12.16
CA VAL A 87 -13.48 -10.25 11.15
C VAL A 87 -13.70 -10.87 9.78
N THR A 88 -14.60 -10.26 8.99
CA THR A 88 -15.01 -10.75 7.65
C THR A 88 -14.21 -10.08 6.53
N GLY A 89 -13.94 -10.83 5.46
CA GLY A 89 -13.22 -10.36 4.26
C GLY A 89 -11.85 -11.02 4.09
N ASP A 90 -11.20 -10.76 2.96
CA ASP A 90 -9.84 -11.23 2.69
C ASP A 90 -8.83 -10.47 3.57
N VAL A 91 -8.55 -11.03 4.75
CA VAL A 91 -7.56 -10.48 5.67
C VAL A 91 -6.15 -10.88 5.20
N GLU A 92 -5.43 -9.90 4.67
CA GLU A 92 -3.99 -9.97 4.40
C GLU A 92 -3.21 -9.37 5.57
N LEU A 93 -2.27 -10.13 6.14
CA LEU A 93 -1.43 -9.69 7.24
C LEU A 93 0.03 -9.59 6.79
N SER A 94 0.73 -8.56 7.25
CA SER A 94 2.16 -8.40 7.02
C SER A 94 2.84 -7.70 8.20
N TRP A 95 4.12 -7.98 8.39
CA TRP A 95 4.92 -7.31 9.40
C TRP A 95 5.34 -5.91 8.96
N LYS A 96 5.06 -4.91 9.80
CA LYS A 96 5.60 -3.57 9.62
C LYS A 96 7.06 -3.53 10.06
N ARG A 97 7.99 -3.47 9.11
CA ARG A 97 9.42 -3.25 9.38
C ARG A 97 9.67 -1.76 9.67
N GLN A 98 10.46 -1.47 10.70
CA GLN A 98 10.93 -0.10 10.97
C GLN A 98 12.24 0.17 10.20
N PRO A 99 12.79 1.41 10.24
CA PRO A 99 14.10 1.69 9.66
C PRO A 99 15.23 0.79 10.18
N SER A 100 15.12 0.27 11.42
CA SER A 100 16.07 -0.70 11.98
C SER A 100 15.97 -2.11 11.38
N ARG A 101 15.01 -2.35 10.47
CA ARG A 101 14.64 -3.64 9.85
C ARG A 101 14.06 -4.70 10.78
N ASP A 102 14.08 -4.46 12.09
CA ASP A 102 13.43 -5.34 13.06
C ASP A 102 11.90 -5.19 13.04
N VAL A 103 11.23 -6.23 13.52
CA VAL A 103 9.76 -6.30 13.69
C VAL A 103 9.39 -6.27 15.17
N PHE A 104 10.09 -7.06 15.97
CA PHE A 104 9.88 -7.17 17.42
C PHE A 104 10.98 -6.46 18.19
N TYR A 105 10.59 -5.87 19.32
CA TYR A 105 11.49 -5.13 20.20
C TYR A 105 11.24 -5.53 21.64
N ARG A 106 12.29 -5.52 22.45
CA ARG A 106 12.15 -5.68 23.89
C ARG A 106 11.49 -4.44 24.48
N ASP A 107 10.46 -4.66 25.29
CA ASP A 107 9.79 -3.61 26.03
C ASP A 107 10.77 -3.02 27.07
N LYS A 108 11.06 -1.71 27.00
CA LYS A 108 12.03 -1.04 27.88
C LYS A 108 11.46 -0.69 29.27
N THR A 109 10.17 -0.94 29.54
CA THR A 109 9.51 -0.56 30.80
C THR A 109 9.69 -1.57 31.95
N SER A 110 10.72 -2.41 31.91
CA SER A 110 11.16 -3.16 33.09
C SER A 110 11.98 -2.25 34.00
N LYS A 111 11.32 -1.34 34.74
CA LYS A 111 11.89 -0.82 35.98
C LYS A 111 11.78 -1.94 37.02
N ASN A 112 12.90 -2.57 37.34
CA ASN A 112 13.08 -3.20 38.66
C ASN A 112 13.46 -2.11 39.66
#